data_AF-A0A354ITL7-F1
#
_entry.id   AF-A0A354ITL7-F1
#
_cell.length_a   1.000
_cell.length_b   1.000
_cell.length_c   1.000
_cell.angle_alpha   90.00
_cell.angle_beta   90.00
_cell.angle_gamma   90.00
#
_symmetry.space_group_name_H-M   'P 1'
#
loop_
_entity.id
_entity.type
_entity.pdbx_description
1 polymer ?
#
loop_
_entity_poly.entity_id
_entity_poly.type
_entity_poly.pdbx_seq_one_letter_code
_entity_poly.pdbx_strand_id
1 'polypeptide(L)'
;MKKPTLRSALVAAVVLAGASLGSTAAQAQVIGNSPQALDLVDDSAFFGDSLEAGNSGATFADRFTFTVDEALGVNVDAIVGSVSRSANVGLDITGLWIYDGNDTLVSTGTSLQSGAVDVWTVAGDGLAVGDYYLRVDGNVVSGEGASFGGAIMLAPVPEPETYGMMLGGLGILGFLARRRQAKRG
;
A
#
# COMPACT_ATOMS: atom_id res chain seq x y z
N MET A 1 -18.62 -11.45 -90.70
CA MET A 1 -17.91 -10.20 -90.31
C MET A 1 -18.66 -9.62 -89.12
N LYS A 2 -18.13 -9.29 -87.94
CA LYS A 2 -16.81 -9.33 -87.31
C LYS A 2 -17.14 -9.28 -85.79
N LYS A 3 -16.68 -10.24 -84.99
CA LYS A 3 -16.92 -10.29 -83.53
C LYS A 3 -16.20 -9.12 -82.83
N PRO A 4 -16.80 -8.42 -81.85
CA PRO A 4 -16.08 -7.46 -81.04
C PRO A 4 -15.28 -8.18 -79.93
N THR A 5 -14.04 -7.74 -79.79
CA THR A 5 -12.93 -8.35 -79.04
C THR A 5 -12.97 -8.02 -77.55
N LEU A 6 -12.68 -9.02 -76.71
CA LEU A 6 -12.35 -8.87 -75.28
C LEU A 6 -11.20 -7.87 -75.09
N ARG A 7 -11.47 -6.71 -74.50
CA ARG A 7 -10.45 -5.85 -73.88
C ARG A 7 -11.05 -5.14 -72.65
N SER A 8 -10.36 -5.32 -71.53
CA SER A 8 -10.32 -4.38 -70.39
C SER A 8 -11.52 -4.33 -69.45
N ALA A 9 -11.47 -5.11 -68.36
CA ALA A 9 -11.99 -4.70 -67.04
C ALA A 9 -11.53 -5.70 -65.95
N LEU A 10 -10.25 -5.67 -65.61
CA LEU A 10 -9.72 -6.29 -64.39
C LEU A 10 -9.37 -5.15 -63.41
N VAL A 11 -10.37 -4.56 -62.76
CA VAL A 11 -10.19 -3.60 -61.67
C VAL A 11 -11.40 -3.68 -60.74
N ALA A 12 -11.14 -3.63 -59.42
CA ALA A 12 -12.08 -3.51 -58.30
C ALA A 12 -12.56 -4.81 -57.64
N ALA A 13 -11.62 -5.59 -57.13
CA ALA A 13 -11.86 -6.55 -56.04
C ALA A 13 -10.79 -6.40 -54.95
N VAL A 14 -10.65 -5.22 -54.34
CA VAL A 14 -9.79 -5.00 -53.15
C VAL A 14 -10.36 -3.89 -52.25
N VAL A 15 -11.63 -3.97 -51.85
CA VAL A 15 -12.11 -3.09 -50.77
C VAL A 15 -12.84 -3.94 -49.75
N LEU A 16 -12.33 -3.87 -48.51
CA LEU A 16 -12.96 -4.25 -47.25
C LEU A 16 -12.72 -5.67 -46.69
N ALA A 17 -11.44 -6.05 -46.56
CA ALA A 17 -11.03 -7.01 -45.53
C ALA A 17 -9.69 -6.56 -44.94
N GLY A 18 -9.71 -5.83 -43.81
CA GLY A 18 -8.45 -5.40 -43.19
C GLY A 18 -8.51 -4.32 -42.12
N ALA A 19 -9.63 -4.11 -41.42
CA ALA A 19 -9.69 -3.22 -40.27
C ALA A 19 -10.12 -3.98 -39.01
N SER A 20 -9.31 -4.94 -38.60
CA SER A 20 -9.29 -5.43 -37.22
C SER A 20 -7.82 -5.59 -36.78
N LEU A 21 -7.03 -4.53 -36.98
CA LEU A 21 -5.73 -4.41 -36.34
C LEU A 21 -6.01 -3.92 -34.91
N GLY A 22 -5.58 -4.74 -33.95
CA GLY A 22 -6.10 -4.78 -32.60
C GLY A 22 -6.11 -3.45 -31.88
N SER A 23 -7.18 -3.22 -31.12
CA SER A 23 -7.14 -2.36 -29.96
C SER A 23 -6.09 -2.93 -29.01
N THR A 24 -4.84 -2.49 -29.11
CA THR A 24 -3.90 -2.65 -28.00
C THR A 24 -4.53 -1.88 -26.84
N ALA A 25 -4.99 -2.59 -25.81
CA ALA A 25 -5.35 -1.95 -24.55
C ALA A 25 -4.13 -1.11 -24.15
N ALA A 26 -4.30 0.21 -24.09
CA ALA A 26 -3.27 1.09 -23.56
C ALA A 26 -3.07 0.67 -22.09
N GLN A 27 -1.98 -0.05 -21.81
CA GLN A 27 -1.61 -0.38 -20.45
C GLN A 27 -1.15 0.93 -19.79
N ALA A 28 -1.68 1.24 -18.61
CA ALA A 28 -1.20 2.36 -17.82
C ALA A 28 0.29 2.14 -17.51
N GLN A 29 1.11 3.16 -17.75
CA GLN A 29 2.52 3.12 -17.39
C GLN A 29 2.64 3.03 -15.86
N VAL A 30 3.43 2.08 -15.35
CA VAL A 30 3.76 2.02 -13.93
C VAL A 30 4.97 2.92 -13.68
N ILE A 31 4.85 3.84 -12.73
CA ILE A 31 5.91 4.76 -12.29
C ILE A 31 6.10 4.66 -10.77
N GLY A 32 7.11 5.36 -10.26
CA GLY A 32 7.43 5.42 -8.83
C GLY A 32 8.85 4.96 -8.55
N ASN A 33 9.35 5.33 -7.38
CA ASN A 33 10.67 4.93 -6.90
C ASN A 33 10.51 3.88 -5.81
N SER A 34 10.55 2.60 -6.17
CA SER A 34 10.21 1.47 -5.28
C SER A 34 11.15 0.27 -5.54
N PRO A 35 11.59 -0.49 -4.50
CA PRO A 35 11.32 -0.29 -3.07
C PRO A 35 12.24 0.76 -2.42
N GLN A 36 11.79 1.37 -1.33
CA GLN A 36 12.55 2.32 -0.51
C GLN A 36 12.64 1.82 0.93
N ALA A 37 13.84 1.81 1.50
CA ALA A 37 14.02 1.48 2.92
C ALA A 37 13.67 2.69 3.81
N LEU A 38 12.89 2.45 4.85
CA LEU A 38 12.55 3.44 5.86
C LEU A 38 13.68 3.62 6.86
N ASP A 39 14.04 4.86 7.13
CA ASP A 39 14.98 5.23 8.19
C ASP A 39 14.19 5.51 9.47
N LEU A 40 14.08 4.48 10.32
CA LEU A 40 13.35 4.56 11.59
C LEU A 40 14.17 5.30 12.64
N VAL A 41 13.59 6.34 13.22
CA VAL A 41 14.13 7.07 14.37
C VAL A 41 13.13 6.93 15.52
N ASP A 42 13.55 6.25 16.59
CA ASP A 42 12.71 5.92 17.75
C ASP A 42 11.35 5.32 17.32
N ASP A 43 11.42 4.24 16.52
CA ASP A 43 10.27 3.49 16.01
C ASP A 43 9.31 4.29 15.10
N SER A 44 9.72 5.43 14.58
CA SER A 44 8.91 6.23 13.65
C SER A 44 9.69 6.64 12.40
N ALA A 45 9.00 6.79 11.28
CA ALA A 45 9.60 7.30 10.04
C ALA A 45 8.60 8.08 9.19
N PHE A 46 9.13 8.98 8.35
CA PHE A 46 8.39 9.57 7.24
C PHE A 46 8.64 8.78 5.96
N PHE A 47 7.68 8.84 5.04
CA PHE A 47 7.79 8.23 3.72
C PHE A 47 7.01 9.02 2.67
N GLY A 48 7.30 8.78 1.39
CA GLY A 48 6.60 9.43 0.28
C GLY A 48 7.39 9.37 -1.02
N ASP A 49 6.75 9.78 -2.10
CA ASP A 49 7.38 9.93 -3.42
C ASP A 49 6.90 11.20 -4.13
N SER A 50 7.69 11.66 -5.10
CA SER A 50 7.36 12.75 -6.02
C SER A 50 7.39 12.24 -7.45
N LEU A 51 6.24 12.25 -8.10
CA LEU A 51 6.05 11.79 -9.47
C LEU A 51 6.19 12.97 -10.44
N GLU A 52 7.01 12.81 -11.47
CA GLU A 52 7.28 13.87 -12.45
C GLU A 52 6.04 14.21 -13.30
N ALA A 53 6.04 15.43 -13.84
CA ALA A 53 5.01 15.86 -14.79
C ALA A 53 5.03 15.03 -16.08
N GLY A 54 3.91 15.04 -16.80
CA GLY A 54 3.75 14.32 -18.07
C GLY A 54 3.29 12.87 -17.96
N ASN A 55 3.03 12.39 -16.73
CA ASN A 55 2.62 11.01 -16.45
C ASN A 55 1.10 10.84 -16.27
N SER A 56 0.27 11.70 -16.86
CA SER A 56 -1.19 11.61 -16.73
C SER A 56 -1.70 10.24 -17.18
N GLY A 57 -2.54 9.60 -16.35
CA GLY A 57 -3.06 8.25 -16.57
C GLY A 57 -2.11 7.11 -16.18
N ALA A 58 -0.90 7.42 -15.70
CA ALA A 58 -0.01 6.43 -15.11
C ALA A 58 -0.54 5.93 -13.75
N THR A 59 -0.03 4.78 -13.33
CA THR A 59 -0.27 4.20 -12.00
C THR A 59 1.04 4.11 -11.24
N PHE A 60 1.00 4.12 -9.91
CA PHE A 60 2.14 3.84 -9.05
C PHE A 60 1.79 2.80 -7.99
N ALA A 61 2.81 2.12 -7.47
CA ALA A 61 2.70 1.07 -6.46
C ALA A 61 3.98 1.06 -5.62
N ASP A 62 4.14 2.09 -4.79
CA ASP A 62 5.37 2.32 -4.05
C ASP A 62 5.44 1.47 -2.79
N ARG A 63 6.61 0.87 -2.56
CA ARG A 63 6.88 -0.01 -1.41
C ARG A 63 7.89 0.64 -0.50
N PHE A 64 7.52 0.80 0.76
CA PHE A 64 8.37 1.34 1.81
C PHE A 64 8.67 0.25 2.84
N THR A 65 9.89 -0.24 2.86
CA THR A 65 10.30 -1.43 3.62
C THR A 65 10.79 -1.05 5.00
N PHE A 66 10.43 -1.86 6.01
CA PHE A 66 10.91 -1.76 7.39
C PHE A 66 11.07 -3.17 7.98
N THR A 67 11.81 -3.28 9.07
CA THR A 67 12.02 -4.56 9.78
C THR A 67 11.51 -4.43 11.20
N VAL A 68 10.87 -5.49 11.70
CA VAL A 68 10.51 -5.64 13.11
C VAL A 68 11.56 -6.53 13.75
N ASP A 69 12.32 -5.98 14.69
CA ASP A 69 13.40 -6.69 15.39
C ASP A 69 13.00 -7.20 16.78
N GLU A 70 11.80 -6.85 17.26
CA GLU A 70 11.32 -7.21 18.60
C GLU A 70 10.52 -8.52 18.63
N ALA A 71 10.90 -9.41 19.55
CA ALA A 71 10.29 -10.74 19.68
C ALA A 71 8.87 -10.74 20.27
N LEU A 72 8.48 -9.68 20.99
CA LEU A 72 7.20 -9.61 21.71
C LEU A 72 6.01 -9.13 20.86
N GLY A 73 6.26 -8.88 19.56
CA GLY A 73 5.27 -8.37 18.64
C GLY A 73 5.20 -6.85 18.67
N VAL A 74 5.06 -6.23 17.50
CA VAL A 74 5.00 -4.77 17.34
C VAL A 74 3.69 -4.41 16.64
N ASN A 75 2.98 -3.43 17.17
CA ASN A 75 1.87 -2.80 16.46
C ASN A 75 2.41 -1.77 15.50
N VAL A 76 1.78 -1.63 14.35
CA VAL A 76 2.16 -0.67 13.31
C VAL A 76 0.95 0.16 12.97
N ASP A 77 1.11 1.48 13.01
CA ASP A 77 0.12 2.43 12.53
C ASP A 77 0.77 3.29 11.44
N ALA A 78 0.07 3.50 10.33
CA ALA A 78 0.54 4.39 9.28
C ALA A 78 -0.58 5.23 8.68
N ILE A 79 -0.20 6.42 8.24
CA ILE A 79 -1.05 7.34 7.49
C ILE A 79 -0.32 7.80 6.24
N VAL A 80 -1.04 7.93 5.14
CA VAL A 80 -0.55 8.56 3.90
C VAL A 80 -1.58 9.55 3.40
N GLY A 81 -1.12 10.62 2.77
CA GLY A 81 -2.00 11.52 2.06
C GLY A 81 -1.36 12.21 0.88
N SER A 82 -2.23 12.70 0.00
CA SER A 82 -1.93 13.58 -1.11
C SER A 82 -2.75 14.87 -0.94
N VAL A 83 -2.28 15.96 -1.53
CA VAL A 83 -3.06 17.20 -1.61
C VAL A 83 -2.92 17.82 -2.98
N SER A 84 -4.03 18.31 -3.49
CA SER A 84 -4.11 19.03 -4.75
C SER A 84 -5.15 20.14 -4.67
N ARG A 85 -5.23 20.92 -5.75
CA ARG A 85 -6.18 22.04 -5.86
C ARG A 85 -7.62 21.59 -6.13
N SER A 86 -7.81 20.39 -6.66
CA SER A 86 -9.11 19.81 -7.02
C SER A 86 -8.93 18.31 -7.30
N ALA A 87 -10.02 17.55 -7.27
CA ALA A 87 -10.01 16.10 -7.53
C ALA A 87 -9.54 15.69 -8.94
N ASN A 88 -9.31 16.64 -9.84
CA ASN A 88 -8.90 16.39 -11.23
C ASN A 88 -7.42 16.75 -11.46
N VAL A 89 -6.66 17.03 -10.39
CA VAL A 89 -5.25 17.42 -10.47
C VAL A 89 -4.45 16.61 -9.46
N GLY A 90 -3.27 16.16 -9.84
CA GLY A 90 -2.34 15.47 -8.95
C GLY A 90 -2.52 13.96 -8.94
N LEU A 91 -2.75 13.40 -7.76
CA LEU A 91 -2.89 11.96 -7.53
C LEU A 91 -4.29 11.60 -7.06
N ASP A 92 -4.69 10.36 -7.32
CA ASP A 92 -5.78 9.65 -6.64
C ASP A 92 -5.15 8.44 -5.95
N ILE A 93 -5.03 8.47 -4.61
CA ILE A 93 -4.54 7.33 -3.83
C ILE A 93 -5.67 6.31 -3.72
N THR A 94 -5.41 5.11 -4.24
CA THR A 94 -6.39 4.02 -4.34
C THR A 94 -6.25 2.96 -3.23
N GLY A 95 -5.14 2.96 -2.51
CA GLY A 95 -5.03 2.17 -1.30
C GLY A 95 -3.69 2.24 -0.58
N LEU A 96 -3.73 1.71 0.64
CA LEU A 96 -2.61 1.57 1.55
C LEU A 96 -2.69 0.18 2.18
N TRP A 97 -1.58 -0.55 2.27
CA TRP A 97 -1.54 -1.90 2.83
C TRP A 97 -0.25 -2.15 3.60
N ILE A 98 -0.28 -3.15 4.48
CA ILE A 98 0.90 -3.77 5.07
C ILE A 98 1.04 -5.18 4.49
N TYR A 99 2.24 -5.50 4.03
CA TYR A 99 2.63 -6.84 3.59
C TYR A 99 3.86 -7.31 4.37
N ASP A 100 4.02 -8.62 4.49
CA ASP A 100 5.27 -9.23 4.97
C ASP A 100 6.32 -9.32 3.84
N GLY A 101 7.54 -9.70 4.20
CA GLY A 101 8.65 -9.88 3.26
C GLY A 101 8.46 -11.01 2.23
N ASN A 102 7.42 -11.83 2.37
CA ASN A 102 7.04 -12.88 1.42
C ASN A 102 5.88 -12.44 0.51
N ASP A 103 5.56 -11.14 0.48
CA ASP A 103 4.45 -10.53 -0.25
C ASP A 103 3.06 -11.08 0.20
N THR A 104 2.94 -11.57 1.43
CA THR A 104 1.65 -11.94 2.03
C THR A 104 0.98 -10.70 2.60
N LEU A 105 -0.28 -10.49 2.26
CA LEU A 105 -1.07 -9.38 2.79
C LEU A 105 -1.28 -9.57 4.30
N VAL A 106 -0.82 -8.60 5.09
CA VAL A 106 -0.99 -8.57 6.56
C VAL A 106 -2.21 -7.75 6.92
N SER A 107 -2.35 -6.54 6.35
CA SER A 107 -3.44 -5.63 6.67
C SER A 107 -3.81 -4.73 5.49
N THR A 108 -5.09 -4.38 5.42
CA THR A 108 -5.68 -3.48 4.42
C THR A 108 -6.07 -2.17 5.07
N GLY A 109 -5.61 -1.06 4.48
CA GLY A 109 -5.93 0.28 4.92
C GLY A 109 -7.36 0.71 4.61
N THR A 110 -7.76 1.82 5.23
CA THR A 110 -9.06 2.46 5.09
C THR A 110 -8.89 3.87 4.54
N SER A 111 -9.71 4.24 3.54
CA SER A 111 -9.79 5.61 3.05
C SER A 111 -10.60 6.46 4.04
N LEU A 112 -10.01 7.56 4.50
CA LEU A 112 -10.67 8.55 5.35
C LEU A 112 -11.17 9.76 4.55
N GLN A 113 -10.50 10.07 3.44
CA GLN A 113 -10.85 11.16 2.54
C GLN A 113 -10.37 10.81 1.12
N SER A 114 -11.12 11.27 0.11
CA SER A 114 -10.74 11.13 -1.31
C SER A 114 -11.14 12.37 -2.11
N GLY A 115 -10.37 12.70 -3.15
CA GLY A 115 -10.64 13.75 -4.12
C GLY A 115 -9.50 14.76 -4.24
N ALA A 116 -9.74 16.02 -3.87
CA ALA A 116 -8.67 17.03 -3.86
C ALA A 116 -7.63 16.78 -2.76
N VAL A 117 -7.99 15.97 -1.78
CA VAL A 117 -7.11 15.46 -0.73
C VAL A 117 -7.47 14.00 -0.58
N ASP A 118 -6.48 13.14 -0.63
CA ASP A 118 -6.65 11.74 -0.26
C ASP A 118 -5.98 11.51 1.09
N VAL A 119 -6.64 10.76 1.96
CA VAL A 119 -6.08 10.32 3.23
C VAL A 119 -6.43 8.86 3.44
N TRP A 120 -5.42 8.04 3.69
CA TRP A 120 -5.56 6.64 4.01
C TRP A 120 -4.80 6.31 5.30
N THR A 121 -5.36 5.41 6.10
CA THR A 121 -4.69 4.86 7.28
C THR A 121 -4.68 3.35 7.23
N VAL A 122 -3.67 2.72 7.85
CA VAL A 122 -3.60 1.27 8.05
C VAL A 122 -3.04 0.99 9.43
N ALA A 123 -3.51 -0.09 10.02
CA ALA A 123 -2.99 -0.60 11.28
C ALA A 123 -2.71 -2.10 11.16
N GLY A 124 -1.68 -2.59 11.83
CA GLY A 124 -1.36 -4.00 11.97
C GLY A 124 -0.98 -4.30 13.42
N ASP A 125 -1.56 -5.33 14.01
CA ASP A 125 -1.35 -5.65 15.42
C ASP A 125 -0.42 -6.86 15.59
N GLY A 126 0.53 -6.76 16.51
CA GLY A 126 1.37 -7.88 16.94
C GLY A 126 2.18 -8.52 15.82
N LEU A 127 2.75 -7.71 14.92
CA LEU A 127 3.65 -8.19 13.88
C LEU A 127 4.86 -8.88 14.52
N ALA A 128 5.11 -10.13 14.11
CA ALA A 128 6.26 -10.89 14.58
C ALA A 128 7.56 -10.36 13.96
N VAL A 129 8.70 -10.78 14.52
CA VAL A 129 10.03 -10.48 13.96
C VAL A 129 10.08 -10.86 12.48
N GLY A 130 10.52 -9.92 11.64
CA GLY A 130 10.63 -10.12 10.21
C GLY A 130 10.62 -8.81 9.42
N ASP A 131 10.78 -8.95 8.11
CA ASP A 131 10.71 -7.85 7.17
C ASP A 131 9.27 -7.61 6.72
N TYR A 132 8.92 -6.33 6.55
CA TYR A 132 7.61 -5.87 6.13
C TYR A 132 7.74 -4.69 5.16
N TYR A 133 6.64 -4.35 4.50
CA TYR A 133 6.55 -3.10 3.78
C TYR A 133 5.14 -2.50 3.79
N LEU A 134 5.09 -1.17 3.83
CA LEU A 134 3.91 -0.42 3.43
C LEU A 134 3.85 -0.35 1.91
N ARG A 135 2.66 -0.54 1.35
CA ARG A 135 2.41 -0.34 -0.08
C ARG A 135 1.38 0.76 -0.28
N VAL A 136 1.70 1.74 -1.12
CA VAL A 136 0.80 2.82 -1.53
C VAL A 136 0.55 2.70 -3.02
N ASP A 137 -0.70 2.51 -3.41
CA ASP A 137 -1.08 2.46 -4.82
C ASP A 137 -1.94 3.65 -5.19
N GLY A 138 -1.79 4.13 -6.42
CA GLY A 138 -2.64 5.20 -6.92
C GLY A 138 -2.47 5.49 -8.40
N ASN A 139 -3.20 6.51 -8.84
CA ASN A 139 -3.21 7.00 -10.21
C ASN A 139 -2.73 8.43 -10.26
N VAL A 140 -2.04 8.78 -11.35
CA VAL A 140 -1.78 10.18 -11.69
C VAL A 140 -2.97 10.69 -12.51
N VAL A 141 -3.74 11.62 -11.95
CA VAL A 141 -4.99 12.09 -12.56
C VAL A 141 -4.81 13.29 -13.50
N SER A 142 -3.61 13.89 -13.53
CA SER A 142 -3.31 15.04 -14.39
C SER A 142 -1.88 15.08 -14.92
N GLY A 143 -1.57 16.06 -15.78
CA GLY A 143 -0.25 16.17 -16.43
C GLY A 143 0.80 16.87 -15.60
N GLU A 144 0.43 17.48 -14.48
CA GLU A 144 1.35 18.14 -13.55
C GLU A 144 2.12 17.12 -12.70
N GLY A 145 3.27 17.53 -12.16
CA GLY A 145 3.97 16.75 -11.13
C GLY A 145 3.16 16.74 -9.85
N ALA A 146 3.25 15.65 -9.10
CA ALA A 146 2.47 15.44 -7.89
C ALA A 146 3.23 14.58 -6.88
N SER A 147 2.83 14.64 -5.62
CA SER A 147 3.47 13.87 -4.55
C SER A 147 2.47 13.39 -3.53
N PHE A 148 2.87 12.38 -2.79
CA PHE A 148 2.21 11.96 -1.57
C PHE A 148 3.26 11.83 -0.46
N GLY A 149 2.79 11.84 0.77
CA GLY A 149 3.65 11.64 1.93
C GLY A 149 2.87 11.07 3.10
N GLY A 150 3.59 10.45 4.01
CA GLY A 150 3.02 9.75 5.14
C GLY A 150 3.99 9.61 6.29
N ALA A 151 3.47 9.06 7.37
CA ALA A 151 4.23 8.69 8.55
C ALA A 151 3.81 7.29 9.00
N ILE A 152 4.78 6.55 9.52
CA ILE A 152 4.61 5.25 10.16
C ILE A 152 5.12 5.34 11.59
N MET A 153 4.45 4.64 12.49
CA MET A 153 4.86 4.43 13.87
C MET A 153 4.78 2.94 14.17
N LEU A 154 5.87 2.40 14.72
CA LEU A 154 5.95 1.10 15.34
C LEU A 154 5.76 1.32 16.84
N ALA A 155 4.89 0.54 17.46
CA ALA A 155 4.61 0.58 18.89
C ALA A 155 4.79 -0.83 19.44
N PRO A 156 5.84 -1.09 20.25
CA PRO A 156 6.00 -2.34 20.96
C PRO A 156 4.71 -2.72 21.70
N VAL A 157 4.27 -3.98 21.57
CA VAL A 157 3.09 -4.44 22.31
C VAL A 157 3.41 -4.39 23.80
N PRO A 158 2.62 -3.71 24.64
CA PRO A 158 2.87 -3.61 26.07
C PRO A 158 3.08 -5.00 26.68
N GLU A 159 4.25 -5.18 27.29
CA GLU A 159 4.82 -6.50 27.50
C GLU A 159 3.86 -7.49 28.21
N PRO A 160 3.88 -8.79 27.83
CA PRO A 160 3.29 -9.84 28.63
C PRO A 160 3.84 -9.90 30.06
N GLU A 161 4.99 -9.29 30.33
CA GLU A 161 5.57 -9.11 31.66
C GLU A 161 4.67 -8.31 32.60
N THR A 162 3.87 -7.35 32.10
CA THR A 162 2.88 -6.66 32.94
C THR A 162 1.84 -7.66 33.46
N TYR A 163 1.38 -8.56 32.60
CA TYR A 163 0.49 -9.64 33.00
C TYR A 163 1.20 -10.69 33.86
N GLY A 164 2.46 -11.00 33.57
CA GLY A 164 3.30 -11.90 34.37
C GLY A 164 3.58 -11.38 35.77
N MET A 165 3.87 -10.09 35.92
CA MET A 165 4.08 -9.39 37.20
C MET A 165 2.77 -9.21 37.95
N MET A 166 1.66 -8.97 37.25
CA MET A 166 0.33 -8.97 37.85
C MET A 166 -0.02 -10.36 38.40
N LEU A 167 0.16 -11.42 37.61
CA LEU A 167 -0.05 -12.80 38.04
C LEU A 167 0.92 -13.22 39.14
N GLY A 168 2.18 -12.81 39.06
CA GLY A 168 3.19 -13.02 40.09
C GLY A 168 2.80 -12.33 41.40
N GLY A 169 2.35 -11.07 41.32
CA GLY A 169 1.81 -10.32 42.46
C GLY A 169 0.59 -10.99 43.09
N LEU A 170 -0.36 -11.45 42.27
CA LEU A 170 -1.52 -12.21 42.72
C LEU A 170 -1.12 -13.55 43.37
N GLY A 171 -0.13 -14.25 42.82
CA GLY A 171 0.43 -15.49 43.38
C GLY A 171 1.02 -15.28 44.77
N ILE A 172 1.79 -14.20 44.95
CA ILE A 172 2.36 -13.82 46.25
C ILE A 172 1.24 -13.49 47.26
N LEU A 173 0.26 -12.70 46.85
CA LEU A 173 -0.89 -12.35 47.70
C LEU A 173 -1.70 -13.58 48.12
N GLY A 174 -1.98 -14.50 47.18
CA GLY A 174 -2.67 -15.76 47.45
C GLY A 174 -1.90 -16.65 48.43
N PHE A 175 -0.57 -16.77 48.28
CA PHE A 175 0.29 -17.51 49.20
C PHE A 175 0.28 -16.92 50.62
N LEU A 176 0.38 -15.59 50.74
CA LEU A 176 0.34 -14.90 52.03
C LEU A 176 -1.03 -15.06 52.72
N ALA A 177 -2.13 -15.01 51.96
CA ALA A 177 -3.47 -15.24 52.47
C ALA A 177 -3.62 -16.66 53.04
N ARG A 178 -3.13 -17.69 52.32
CA ARG A 178 -3.12 -19.08 52.79
C ARG A 178 -2.33 -19.25 54.10
N ARG A 179 -1.15 -18.62 54.21
CA ARG A 179 -0.30 -18.70 55.41
C ARG A 179 -0.95 -18.06 56.64
N ARG A 180 -1.76 -17.01 56.44
CA ARG A 180 -2.52 -16.36 57.54
C ARG A 180 -3.68 -17.23 58.05
N GLN A 181 -4.38 -17.94 57.16
CA GLN A 181 -5.44 -18.84 57.58
C GLN A 181 -4.91 -20.03 58.37
N ALA A 182 -3.76 -20.59 57.99
CA ALA A 182 -3.12 -21.70 58.71
C ALA A 182 -2.65 -21.35 60.14
N LYS A 183 -2.55 -20.06 60.51
CA LYS A 183 -2.23 -19.60 61.87
C LYS A 183 -3.46 -19.26 62.72
N ARG A 184 -4.66 -19.30 62.13
CA ARG A 184 -5.93 -18.91 62.78
C ARG A 184 -6.86 -20.08 63.07
N GLY A 185 -6.48 -21.31 62.70
CA GLY A 185 -7.10 -22.57 63.13
C GLY A 185 -6.11 -23.37 63.95
#